data_AF-A0A535AGW5-F1
#
_entry.id   AF-A0A535AGW5-F1
#
_cell.length_a   1.000
_cell.length_b   1.000
_cell.length_c   1.000
_cell.angle_alpha   90.00
_cell.angle_beta   90.00
_cell.angle_gamma   90.00
#
_symmetry.space_group_name_H-M   'P 1'
#
loop_
_entity.id
_entity.type
_entity.pdbx_description
1 polymer ?
#
loop_
_entity_poly.entity_id
_entity_poly.type
_entity_poly.pdbx_seq_one_letter_code
_entity_poly.pdbx_strand_id
1 'polypeptide(L)'
;MLSTTNLTALFHDMVRAAMAAQQVASSETTEFYLVQLLEAFARPARGNLLDPPLALDYLEALHLPAPKRYAKLKRVADTALFVTGVFVDSLERSLVGPEYYAALGRNAYARLSAQSSRAALASLFEELAGRFPEFVRVLTEISAQELF
;
A
#
# COMPACT_ATOMS: atom_id res chain seq x y z
N MET A 1 -9.54 -10.52 -22.79
CA MET A 1 -10.37 -10.43 -21.58
C MET A 1 -9.68 -11.24 -20.48
N LEU A 2 -8.93 -10.59 -19.59
CA LEU A 2 -8.47 -11.25 -18.37
C LEU A 2 -9.68 -11.31 -17.42
N SER A 3 -10.20 -12.52 -17.17
CA SER A 3 -11.24 -12.72 -16.15
C SER A 3 -10.67 -12.34 -14.78
N THR A 4 -11.44 -11.70 -13.91
CA THR A 4 -11.00 -11.24 -12.57
C THR A 4 -10.31 -12.35 -11.77
N THR A 5 -10.78 -13.58 -11.85
CA THR A 5 -10.18 -14.76 -11.21
C THR A 5 -8.75 -15.03 -11.65
N ASN A 6 -8.42 -14.73 -12.91
CA ASN A 6 -7.06 -14.89 -13.44
C ASN A 6 -6.12 -13.80 -12.93
N LEU A 7 -6.63 -12.59 -12.72
CA LEU A 7 -5.82 -11.47 -12.21
C LEU A 7 -5.46 -11.65 -10.74
N THR A 8 -6.40 -12.14 -9.92
CA THR A 8 -6.13 -12.47 -8.51
C THR A 8 -5.05 -13.54 -8.38
N ALA A 9 -5.16 -14.63 -9.14
CA ALA A 9 -4.18 -15.71 -9.13
C ALA A 9 -2.80 -15.20 -9.57
N LEU A 10 -2.74 -14.39 -10.63
CA LEU A 10 -1.50 -13.76 -11.09
C LEU A 10 -0.85 -12.91 -9.98
N PHE A 11 -1.60 -11.99 -9.35
CA PHE A 11 -1.06 -11.14 -8.29
C PHE A 11 -0.62 -11.94 -7.06
N HIS A 12 -1.34 -13.00 -6.72
CA HIS A 12 -0.94 -13.91 -5.65
C HIS A 12 0.42 -14.56 -5.94
N ASP A 13 0.61 -15.11 -7.15
CA ASP A 13 1.87 -15.74 -7.53
C ASP A 13 3.04 -14.75 -7.56
N MET A 14 2.79 -13.52 -8.05
CA MET A 14 3.79 -12.45 -8.08
C MET A 14 4.18 -11.96 -6.69
N VAL A 15 3.20 -11.77 -5.78
CA VAL A 15 3.48 -11.40 -4.38
C VAL A 15 4.30 -12.48 -3.70
N ARG A 16 3.97 -13.77 -3.88
CA ARG A 16 4.75 -14.87 -3.31
C ARG A 16 6.16 -14.94 -3.85
N ALA A 17 6.32 -14.84 -5.17
CA ALA A 17 7.63 -14.86 -5.80
C ALA A 17 8.50 -13.70 -5.31
N ALA A 18 7.95 -12.49 -5.24
CA ALA A 18 8.65 -11.30 -4.77
C ALA A 18 9.01 -11.38 -3.27
N MET A 19 8.10 -11.87 -2.43
CA MET A 19 8.40 -12.13 -1.01
C MET A 19 9.55 -13.13 -0.84
N ALA A 20 9.57 -14.20 -1.64
CA ALA A 20 10.64 -15.19 -1.60
C ALA A 20 11.98 -14.59 -2.06
N ALA A 21 11.98 -13.84 -3.16
CA ALA A 21 13.17 -13.18 -3.70
C ALA A 21 13.76 -12.15 -2.72
N GLN A 22 12.91 -11.37 -2.05
CA GLN A 22 13.31 -10.33 -1.10
C GLN A 22 13.54 -10.86 0.33
N GLN A 23 13.34 -12.17 0.55
CA GLN A 23 13.40 -12.86 1.84
C GLN A 23 12.50 -12.24 2.91
N VAL A 24 11.30 -11.81 2.51
CA VAL A 24 10.30 -11.21 3.39
C VAL A 24 9.25 -12.26 3.74
N ALA A 25 9.21 -12.69 5.00
CA ALA A 25 8.09 -13.47 5.52
C ALA A 25 6.96 -12.53 5.99
N SER A 26 5.69 -12.86 5.83
CA SER A 26 4.59 -12.07 6.41
C SER A 26 3.49 -12.96 6.97
N SER A 27 2.51 -12.37 7.65
CA SER A 27 1.25 -13.08 7.88
C SER A 27 0.50 -13.36 6.57
N GLU A 28 -0.31 -14.42 6.54
CA GLU A 28 -1.19 -14.75 5.42
C GLU A 28 -2.20 -13.61 5.14
N THR A 29 -2.63 -12.91 6.19
CA THR A 29 -3.53 -11.75 6.07
C THR A 29 -2.85 -10.60 5.33
N THR A 30 -1.56 -10.35 5.59
CA THR A 30 -0.78 -9.32 4.88
C THR A 30 -0.52 -9.70 3.43
N GLU A 31 -0.18 -10.95 3.15
CA GLU A 31 -0.02 -11.46 1.78
C GLU A 31 -1.32 -11.25 0.97
N PHE A 32 -2.46 -11.69 1.51
CA PHE A 32 -3.77 -11.48 0.88
C PHE A 32 -4.07 -9.99 0.69
N TYR A 33 -3.72 -9.14 1.66
CA TYR A 33 -3.94 -7.70 1.56
C TYR A 33 -3.14 -7.06 0.42
N LEU A 34 -1.88 -7.46 0.23
CA LEU A 34 -1.04 -6.95 -0.85
C LEU A 34 -1.58 -7.33 -2.23
N VAL A 35 -2.10 -8.55 -2.38
CA VAL A 35 -2.81 -8.98 -3.60
C VAL A 35 -3.99 -8.06 -3.88
N GLN A 36 -4.83 -7.80 -2.86
CA GLN A 36 -5.99 -6.90 -3.00
C GLN A 36 -5.59 -5.44 -3.29
N LEU A 37 -4.47 -4.99 -2.73
CA LEU A 37 -3.91 -3.67 -3.00
C LEU A 37 -3.51 -3.55 -4.48
N LEU A 38 -2.76 -4.52 -5.01
CA LEU A 38 -2.36 -4.53 -6.42
C LEU A 38 -3.57 -4.60 -7.36
N GLU A 39 -4.56 -5.43 -7.06
CA GLU A 39 -5.80 -5.47 -7.82
C GLU A 39 -6.55 -4.13 -7.83
N ALA A 40 -6.54 -3.42 -6.71
CA ALA A 40 -7.20 -2.13 -6.61
C ALA A 40 -6.53 -1.07 -7.51
N PHE A 41 -5.20 -1.09 -7.60
CA PHE A 41 -4.43 -0.15 -8.42
C PHE A 41 -4.28 -0.56 -9.88
N ALA A 42 -4.45 -1.84 -10.22
CA ALA A 42 -4.49 -2.33 -11.60
C ALA A 42 -5.76 -1.91 -12.36
N ARG A 43 -6.82 -1.55 -11.63
CA ARG A 43 -8.05 -1.02 -12.24
C ARG A 43 -7.79 0.40 -12.75
N PRO A 44 -8.43 0.83 -13.87
CA PRO A 44 -8.27 2.18 -14.40
C PRO A 44 -8.49 3.23 -13.31
N ALA A 45 -7.43 3.95 -12.96
CA ALA A 45 -7.48 4.98 -11.93
C ALA A 45 -8.42 6.10 -12.38
N ARG A 46 -9.31 6.56 -11.49
CA ARG A 46 -10.24 7.66 -11.78
C ARG A 46 -9.59 9.06 -11.67
N GLY A 47 -8.27 9.15 -11.63
CA GLY A 47 -7.53 10.41 -11.51
C GLY A 47 -6.08 10.22 -11.07
N ASN A 48 -5.38 11.34 -10.85
CA ASN A 48 -4.04 11.34 -10.31
C ASN A 48 -4.04 10.86 -8.85
N LEU A 49 -3.32 9.79 -8.54
CA LEU A 49 -3.23 9.21 -7.20
C LEU A 49 -2.73 10.21 -6.15
N LEU A 50 -1.89 11.15 -6.57
CA LEU A 50 -1.25 12.15 -5.70
C LEU A 50 -1.99 13.50 -5.68
N ASP A 51 -3.18 13.57 -6.28
CA ASP A 51 -4.05 14.75 -6.24
C ASP A 51 -5.36 14.44 -5.48
N PRO A 52 -5.67 15.15 -4.36
CA PRO A 52 -4.82 16.13 -3.69
C PRO A 52 -3.59 15.47 -3.01
N PRO A 53 -2.56 16.27 -2.62
CA PRO A 53 -1.40 15.76 -1.91
C PRO A 53 -1.77 14.91 -0.69
N LEU A 54 -1.13 13.74 -0.56
CA LEU A 54 -1.49 12.76 0.48
C LEU A 54 -1.42 13.31 1.91
N ALA A 55 -0.54 14.29 2.19
CA ALA A 55 -0.48 14.91 3.52
C ALA A 55 -1.72 15.76 3.85
N LEU A 56 -2.33 16.41 2.85
CA LEU A 56 -3.60 17.12 3.06
C LEU A 56 -4.70 16.12 3.38
N ASP A 57 -4.74 15.01 2.64
CA ASP A 57 -5.67 13.92 2.90
C ASP A 57 -5.49 13.32 4.30
N TYR A 58 -4.23 13.13 4.71
CA TYR A 58 -3.89 12.64 6.04
C TYR A 58 -4.35 13.60 7.14
N LEU A 59 -4.08 14.90 6.97
CA LEU A 59 -4.49 15.94 7.91
C LEU A 59 -6.01 16.03 8.02
N GLU A 60 -6.72 16.00 6.89
CA GLU A 60 -8.18 15.99 6.84
C GLU A 60 -8.74 14.78 7.59
N ALA A 61 -8.15 13.59 7.39
CA ALA A 61 -8.58 12.37 8.04
C ALA A 61 -8.62 12.49 9.57
N LEU A 62 -7.71 13.26 10.17
CA LEU A 62 -7.63 13.44 11.62
C LEU A 62 -8.88 14.12 12.21
N HIS A 63 -9.57 14.92 11.39
CA HIS A 63 -10.73 15.70 11.77
C HIS A 63 -12.06 15.02 11.38
N LEU A 64 -12.00 13.90 10.65
CA LEU A 64 -13.18 13.18 10.19
C LEU A 64 -13.72 12.20 11.25
N PRO A 65 -15.03 11.89 11.22
CA PRO A 65 -15.61 10.82 12.04
C PRO A 65 -15.10 9.44 11.62
N ALA A 66 -15.18 8.45 12.52
CA ALA A 66 -14.46 7.17 12.40
C ALA A 66 -14.57 6.46 11.03
N PRO A 67 -15.75 6.27 10.41
CA PRO A 67 -15.83 5.57 9.13
C PRO A 67 -15.13 6.33 7.98
N LYS A 68 -15.28 7.66 7.95
CA LYS A 68 -14.65 8.51 6.94
C LYS A 68 -13.15 8.63 7.16
N ARG A 69 -12.73 8.74 8.42
CA ARG A 69 -11.32 8.72 8.85
C ARG A 69 -10.64 7.42 8.41
N TYR A 70 -11.26 6.28 8.66
CA TYR A 70 -10.73 4.98 8.23
C TYR A 70 -10.50 4.93 6.72
N ALA A 71 -11.52 5.28 5.92
CA ALA A 71 -11.42 5.25 4.47
C ALA A 71 -10.31 6.19 3.94
N LYS A 72 -10.22 7.40 4.49
CA LYS A 72 -9.22 8.41 4.10
C LYS A 72 -7.79 7.99 4.50
N LEU A 73 -7.60 7.49 5.73
CA LEU A 73 -6.31 6.94 6.17
C LEU A 73 -5.89 5.74 5.34
N LYS A 74 -6.83 4.83 5.01
CA LYS A 74 -6.54 3.67 4.15
C LYS A 74 -6.10 4.10 2.76
N ARG A 75 -6.78 5.09 2.15
CA ARG A 75 -6.35 5.69 0.88
C ARG A 75 -4.91 6.21 0.99
N VAL A 76 -4.60 7.02 2.01
CA VAL A 76 -3.25 7.57 2.20
C VAL A 76 -2.21 6.46 2.35
N ALA A 77 -2.48 5.47 3.20
CA ALA A 77 -1.55 4.40 3.51
C ALA A 77 -1.26 3.52 2.28
N ASP A 78 -2.31 3.06 1.60
CA ASP A 78 -2.17 2.19 0.44
C ASP A 78 -1.55 2.92 -0.75
N THR A 79 -1.95 4.18 -0.98
CA THR A 79 -1.36 4.98 -2.06
C THR A 79 0.11 5.21 -1.79
N ALA A 80 0.48 5.58 -0.56
CA ALA A 80 1.87 5.77 -0.18
C ALA A 80 2.71 4.49 -0.38
N LEU A 81 2.20 3.33 0.05
CA LEU A 81 2.88 2.05 -0.15
C LEU A 81 3.05 1.73 -1.64
N PHE A 82 1.97 1.87 -2.41
CA PHE A 82 1.98 1.60 -3.84
C PHE A 82 2.95 2.51 -4.59
N VAL A 83 2.88 3.84 -4.42
CA VAL A 83 3.74 4.75 -5.17
C VAL A 83 5.21 4.63 -4.78
N THR A 84 5.51 4.34 -3.51
CA THR A 84 6.89 4.15 -3.05
C THR A 84 7.47 2.84 -3.59
N GLY A 85 6.66 1.79 -3.70
CA GLY A 85 7.09 0.50 -4.24
C GLY A 85 7.21 0.49 -5.76
N VAL A 86 6.21 1.02 -6.46
CA VAL A 86 6.06 0.85 -7.92
C VAL A 86 6.67 2.00 -8.72
N PHE A 87 6.68 3.23 -8.19
CA PHE A 87 7.11 4.43 -8.92
C PHE A 87 8.30 5.14 -8.29
N VAL A 88 9.25 4.38 -7.72
CA VAL A 88 10.41 4.91 -7.00
C VAL A 88 11.18 5.98 -7.80
N ASP A 89 11.50 5.72 -9.07
CA ASP A 89 12.22 6.66 -9.94
C ASP A 89 11.49 8.00 -10.11
N SER A 90 10.16 7.96 -10.11
CA SER A 90 9.34 9.18 -10.22
C SER A 90 9.35 9.96 -8.91
N LEU A 91 9.40 9.29 -7.76
CA LEU A 91 9.48 9.93 -6.45
C LEU A 91 10.86 10.50 -6.16
N GLU A 92 11.94 9.88 -6.62
CA GLU A 92 13.30 10.43 -6.50
C GLU A 92 13.44 11.78 -7.20
N ARG A 93 12.68 12.01 -8.27
CA ARG A 93 12.61 13.29 -8.98
C ARG A 93 11.61 14.28 -8.36
N SER A 94 10.87 13.88 -7.33
CA SER A 94 9.90 14.73 -6.67
C SER A 94 10.55 15.64 -5.63
N LEU A 95 9.86 16.73 -5.25
CA LEU A 95 10.38 17.70 -4.28
C LEU A 95 10.66 17.11 -2.88
N VAL A 96 9.92 16.08 -2.49
CA VAL A 96 9.90 15.54 -1.11
C VAL A 96 10.55 14.16 -0.98
N GLY A 97 10.80 13.48 -2.09
CA GLY A 97 11.44 12.16 -2.12
C GLY A 97 10.56 10.98 -1.66
N PRO A 98 11.01 9.73 -1.87
CA PRO A 98 10.29 8.52 -1.47
C PRO A 98 10.17 8.36 0.05
N GLU A 99 11.14 8.83 0.84
CA GLU A 99 11.14 8.72 2.30
C GLU A 99 9.97 9.46 2.93
N TYR A 100 9.56 10.59 2.34
CA TYR A 100 8.39 11.33 2.77
C TYR A 100 7.10 10.51 2.64
N TYR A 101 6.91 9.86 1.49
CA TYR A 101 5.75 9.00 1.26
C TYR A 101 5.78 7.77 2.16
N ALA A 102 6.96 7.17 2.35
CA ALA A 102 7.14 6.07 3.29
C ALA A 102 6.77 6.47 4.72
N ALA A 103 7.25 7.61 5.21
CA ALA A 103 6.90 8.12 6.54
C ALA A 103 5.39 8.35 6.67
N LEU A 104 4.76 8.96 5.65
CA LEU A 104 3.33 9.24 5.67
C LEU A 104 2.50 7.94 5.68
N GLY A 105 2.85 6.96 4.84
CA GLY A 105 2.18 5.67 4.76
C GLY A 105 2.29 4.87 6.06
N ARG A 106 3.49 4.81 6.65
CA ARG A 106 3.73 4.18 7.96
C ARG A 106 2.84 4.76 9.05
N ASN A 107 2.80 6.09 9.13
CA ASN A 107 1.98 6.80 10.10
C ASN A 107 0.47 6.59 9.88
N ALA A 108 0.04 6.41 8.64
CA ALA A 108 -1.36 6.11 8.32
C ALA A 108 -1.74 4.68 8.71
N TYR A 109 -0.92 3.68 8.39
CA TYR A 109 -1.14 2.30 8.84
C TYR A 109 -1.10 2.17 10.37
N ALA A 110 -0.16 2.83 11.06
CA ALA A 110 -0.11 2.80 12.52
C ALA A 110 -1.41 3.34 13.16
N ARG A 111 -1.99 4.41 12.58
CA ARG A 111 -3.29 4.93 13.04
C ARG A 111 -4.44 3.99 12.74
N LEU A 112 -4.44 3.34 11.57
CA LEU A 112 -5.45 2.33 11.22
C LEU A 112 -5.40 1.14 12.17
N SER A 113 -4.20 0.69 12.54
CA SER A 113 -4.00 -0.36 13.53
C SER A 113 -4.61 0.04 14.88
N ALA A 114 -4.22 1.20 15.41
CA ALA A 114 -4.70 1.69 16.70
C ALA A 114 -6.22 1.95 16.78
N GLN A 115 -6.87 2.19 15.64
CA GLN A 115 -8.32 2.44 15.55
C GLN A 115 -9.13 1.18 15.22
N SER A 116 -8.47 0.06 14.90
CA SER A 116 -9.14 -1.16 14.49
C SER A 116 -9.71 -1.90 15.71
N SER A 117 -11.02 -2.12 15.71
CA SER A 117 -11.68 -2.94 16.73
C SER A 117 -11.51 -4.45 16.50
N ARG A 118 -11.08 -4.86 15.30
CA ARG A 118 -10.82 -6.26 14.94
C ARG A 118 -9.33 -6.55 15.06
N ALA A 119 -8.98 -7.53 15.89
CA ALA A 119 -7.58 -7.91 16.14
C ALA A 119 -6.80 -8.21 14.84
N ALA A 120 -7.39 -8.98 13.91
CA ALA A 120 -6.74 -9.30 12.64
C ALA A 120 -6.39 -8.06 11.79
N LEU A 121 -7.26 -7.05 11.76
CA LEU A 121 -6.99 -5.79 11.05
C LEU A 121 -5.95 -4.94 11.80
N ALA A 122 -6.01 -4.93 13.14
CA ALA A 122 -5.02 -4.23 13.96
C ALA A 122 -3.61 -4.79 13.71
N SER A 123 -3.45 -6.11 13.75
CA SER A 123 -2.16 -6.79 13.50
C SER A 123 -1.68 -6.65 12.06
N LEU A 124 -2.58 -6.74 11.07
CA LEU A 124 -2.25 -6.47 9.66
C LEU A 124 -1.65 -5.07 9.48
N PHE A 125 -2.34 -4.04 9.96
CA PHE A 125 -1.88 -2.67 9.79
C PHE A 125 -0.65 -2.35 10.65
N GLU A 126 -0.49 -3.01 11.80
CA GLU A 126 0.73 -2.94 12.61
C GLU A 126 1.92 -3.52 11.85
N GLU A 127 1.78 -4.70 11.24
CA GLU A 127 2.81 -5.34 10.43
C GLU A 127 3.22 -4.44 9.25
N LEU A 128 2.24 -3.93 8.49
CA LEU A 128 2.47 -3.00 7.38
C LEU A 128 3.17 -1.70 7.83
N ALA A 129 2.81 -1.15 8.99
CA ALA A 129 3.44 0.06 9.52
C ALA A 129 4.88 -0.17 10.00
N GLY A 130 5.12 -1.28 10.71
CA GLY A 130 6.41 -1.64 11.29
C GLY A 130 7.43 -2.01 10.22
N ARG A 131 6.98 -2.76 9.20
CA ARG A 131 7.82 -3.38 8.17
C ARG A 131 7.61 -2.78 6.79
N PHE A 132 7.11 -1.55 6.72
CA PHE A 132 6.83 -0.83 5.48
C PHE A 132 7.97 -0.89 4.44
N PRO A 133 9.26 -0.69 4.77
CA PRO A 133 10.34 -0.76 3.79
C PRO A 133 10.48 -2.15 3.16
N GLU A 134 10.15 -3.22 3.90
CA GLU A 134 10.18 -4.58 3.36
C GLU A 134 9.09 -4.77 2.32
N PHE A 135 7.88 -4.29 2.59
CA PHE A 135 6.76 -4.37 1.63
C PHE A 135 6.94 -3.44 0.43
N VAL A 136 7.61 -2.29 0.60
CA VAL A 136 8.07 -1.46 -0.52
C VAL A 136 8.97 -2.28 -1.44
N ARG A 137 10.01 -2.96 -0.91
CA ARG A 137 10.90 -3.82 -1.71
C ARG A 137 10.15 -4.93 -2.43
N VAL A 138 9.16 -5.55 -1.78
CA VAL A 138 8.30 -6.56 -2.42
C VAL A 138 7.56 -5.97 -3.62
N LEU A 139 6.96 -4.77 -3.47
CA LEU A 139 6.27 -4.12 -4.59
C LEU A 139 7.23 -3.65 -5.69
N THR A 140 8.45 -3.22 -5.35
CA THR A 140 9.49 -2.86 -6.32
C THR A 140 9.98 -4.06 -7.12
N GLU A 141 10.12 -5.22 -6.47
CA GLU A 141 10.46 -6.48 -7.16
C GLU A 141 9.38 -6.85 -8.18
N ILE A 142 8.10 -6.68 -7.82
CA ILE A 142 6.99 -6.92 -8.75
C ILE A 142 7.02 -5.92 -9.92
N SER A 143 7.25 -4.63 -9.66
CA SER A 143 7.26 -3.62 -10.73
C SER A 143 8.44 -3.80 -11.70
N ALA A 144 9.59 -4.28 -11.20
CA ALA A 144 10.76 -4.58 -12.03
C ALA A 144 10.52 -5.69 -13.06
N GLN A 145 9.48 -6.51 -12.90
CA GLN A 145 9.09 -7.56 -13.85
C GLN A 145 8.20 -7.04 -15.00
N GLU A 146 8.23 -5.73 -15.30
CA GLU A 146 7.54 -5.01 -16.39
C GLU A 146 5.99 -5.11 -16.39
N LEU A 147 5.36 -4.93 -15.22
CA LEU A 147 3.89 -4.99 -15.08
C LEU A 147 3.17 -3.64 -15.13
N PHE A 148 3.88 -2.51 -15.05
CA PHE A 148 3.31 -1.16 -14.94
C PHE A 148 4.09 -0.11 -15.72
#